data_AF-A0A077ZC49-F1
#
_entry.id   AF-A0A077ZC49-F1
#
_cell.length_a   1.000
_cell.length_b   1.000
_cell.length_c   1.000
_cell.angle_alpha   90.00
_cell.angle_beta   90.00
_cell.angle_gamma   90.00
#
_symmetry.space_group_name_H-M   'P 1'
#
loop_
_entity.id
_entity.type
_entity.pdbx_description
1 polymer ?
#
loop_
_entity_poly.entity_id
_entity_poly.type
_entity_poly.pdbx_seq_one_letter_code
_entity_poly.pdbx_strand_id
1 'polypeptide(L)'
;MSRIQQAFRGAQRLHSLVRSAKPVGILWSPTKAAAYGRLTAVALQQKRWYKIAKPPEMQKEERKWTKEMVNERVIEIISGFHRLSGEKSVTPSTHLVNDLGLDSLDHVEVVSALEEEFGLEIPDSDSEKLLTVHEIGQYICQKANVTE
;
A
#
# COMPACT_ATOMS: atom_id res chain seq x y z
N MET A 1 19.98 6.66 12.19
CA MET A 1 19.70 6.53 10.73
C MET A 1 20.87 5.84 10.08
N SER A 2 20.61 4.74 9.36
CA SER A 2 21.65 4.01 8.63
C SER A 2 22.29 4.89 7.53
N ARG A 3 23.56 4.67 7.20
CA ARG A 3 24.24 5.34 6.05
C ARG A 3 23.43 5.21 4.76
N ILE A 4 22.68 4.11 4.63
CA ILE A 4 21.75 3.83 3.52
C ILE A 4 20.58 4.83 3.50
N GLN A 5 20.00 5.15 4.66
CA GLN A 5 18.90 6.12 4.77
C GLN A 5 19.35 7.55 4.44
N GLN A 6 20.57 7.92 4.83
CA GLN A 6 21.15 9.23 4.47
C GLN A 6 21.39 9.35 2.96
N ALA A 7 21.99 8.30 2.35
CA ALA A 7 22.19 8.24 0.91
C ALA A 7 20.85 8.31 0.13
N PHE A 8 19.82 7.62 0.63
CA PHE A 8 18.49 7.62 0.02
C PHE A 8 17.81 9.00 0.09
N ARG A 9 17.82 9.64 1.26
CA ARG A 9 17.28 11.01 1.42
C ARG A 9 18.01 12.01 0.52
N GLY A 10 19.34 11.89 0.41
CA GLY A 10 20.14 12.70 -0.50
C GLY A 10 19.73 12.51 -1.96
N ALA A 11 19.53 11.26 -2.38
CA ALA A 11 19.10 10.93 -3.73
C ALA A 11 17.66 11.39 -4.03
N GLN A 12 16.73 11.31 -3.08
CA GLN A 12 15.36 11.84 -3.26
C GLN A 12 15.36 13.37 -3.44
N ARG A 13 16.19 14.09 -2.69
CA ARG A 13 16.38 15.54 -2.87
C ARG A 13 16.94 15.88 -4.25
N LEU A 14 17.85 15.06 -4.79
CA LEU A 14 18.36 15.26 -6.14
C LEU A 14 17.28 14.99 -7.20
N HIS A 15 16.46 13.95 -7.03
CA HIS A 15 15.37 13.66 -7.96
C HIS A 15 14.35 14.81 -8.06
N SER A 16 14.00 15.46 -6.93
CA SER A 16 13.10 16.63 -6.96
C SER A 16 13.74 17.83 -7.66
N LEU A 17 15.04 18.06 -7.46
CA LEU A 17 15.79 19.12 -8.15
C LEU A 17 15.89 18.88 -9.67
N VAL A 18 16.09 17.64 -10.11
CA VAL A 18 16.08 17.30 -11.55
C VAL A 18 14.70 17.49 -12.15
N ARG A 19 13.64 17.13 -11.43
CA ARG A 19 12.25 17.30 -11.88
C ARG A 19 11.85 18.76 -12.01
N SER A 20 12.37 19.65 -11.16
CA SER A 20 12.13 21.10 -11.27
C SER A 20 13.05 21.78 -12.29
N ALA A 21 14.24 21.24 -12.55
CA ALA A 21 15.20 21.76 -13.53
C ALA A 21 14.92 21.31 -14.98
N LYS A 22 13.73 20.77 -15.28
CA LYS A 22 13.35 20.35 -16.63
C LYS A 22 13.55 21.51 -17.62
N PRO A 23 14.18 21.27 -18.78
CA PRO A 23 14.40 22.31 -19.77
C PRO A 23 13.04 22.74 -20.34
N VAL A 24 12.58 23.94 -19.94
CA VAL A 24 11.49 24.64 -20.60
C VAL A 24 12.11 25.73 -21.47
N GLY A 25 12.15 25.50 -22.78
CA GLY A 25 12.24 26.55 -23.81
C GLY A 25 13.45 27.51 -23.85
N ILE A 26 14.53 27.30 -23.09
CA ILE A 26 15.67 28.23 -23.03
C ILE A 26 16.92 27.60 -23.67
N LEU A 27 17.67 28.37 -24.47
CA LEU A 27 18.96 27.99 -25.04
C LEU A 27 19.99 27.85 -23.90
N TRP A 28 20.41 26.64 -23.57
CA TRP A 28 21.39 26.41 -22.50
C TRP A 28 22.81 26.73 -22.99
N SER A 29 23.58 27.49 -22.21
CA SER A 29 25.03 27.63 -22.42
C SER A 29 25.73 26.28 -22.23
N PRO A 30 26.91 26.03 -22.83
CA PRO A 30 27.65 24.77 -22.68
C PRO A 30 27.85 24.36 -21.22
N THR A 31 28.05 25.34 -20.32
CA THR A 31 28.21 25.13 -18.88
C THR A 31 26.94 24.63 -18.21
N LYS A 32 25.78 25.21 -18.54
CA LYS A 32 24.49 24.74 -18.03
C LYS A 32 24.22 23.34 -18.58
N ALA A 33 24.42 23.10 -19.88
CA ALA A 33 24.16 21.79 -20.50
C ALA A 33 24.96 20.66 -19.81
N ALA A 34 26.24 20.91 -19.51
CA ALA A 34 27.08 20.00 -18.75
C ALA A 34 26.55 19.75 -17.32
N ALA A 35 26.01 20.77 -16.66
CA ALA A 35 25.42 20.63 -15.33
C ALA A 35 24.16 19.76 -15.34
N TYR A 36 23.24 19.96 -16.29
CA TYR A 36 22.04 19.11 -16.42
C TYR A 36 22.39 17.68 -16.84
N GLY A 37 23.39 17.49 -17.71
CA GLY A 37 23.92 16.17 -18.04
C GLY A 37 24.42 15.41 -16.81
N ARG A 38 25.18 16.07 -15.92
CA ARG A 38 25.63 15.46 -14.65
C ARG A 38 24.46 15.13 -13.72
N LEU A 39 23.49 16.04 -13.60
CA LEU A 39 22.31 15.83 -12.75
C LEU A 39 21.42 14.68 -13.25
N THR A 40 21.19 14.60 -14.56
CA THR A 40 20.42 13.51 -15.16
C THR A 40 21.19 12.19 -15.13
N ALA A 41 22.51 12.20 -15.27
CA ALA A 41 23.35 11.01 -15.06
C ALA A 41 23.22 10.48 -13.62
N VAL A 42 23.22 11.36 -12.61
CA VAL A 42 22.99 10.96 -11.21
C VAL A 42 21.56 10.43 -11.01
N ALA A 43 20.55 11.04 -11.63
CA ALA A 43 19.17 10.55 -11.57
C ALA A 43 19.00 9.18 -12.28
N LEU A 44 19.68 8.95 -13.40
CA LEU A 44 19.70 7.66 -14.10
C LEU A 44 20.43 6.60 -13.27
N GLN A 45 21.56 6.96 -12.66
CA GLN A 45 22.26 6.12 -11.72
C GLN A 45 21.36 5.77 -10.54
N GLN A 46 20.61 6.73 -9.98
CA GLN A 46 19.63 6.47 -8.93
C GLN A 46 18.56 5.47 -9.37
N LYS A 47 18.00 5.58 -10.58
CA LYS A 47 17.02 4.58 -11.10
C LYS A 47 17.64 3.19 -11.22
N ARG A 48 18.88 3.10 -11.69
CA ARG A 48 19.62 1.84 -11.77
C ARG A 48 19.92 1.27 -10.38
N TRP A 49 20.37 2.10 -9.45
CA TRP A 49 20.58 1.74 -8.05
C TRP A 49 19.27 1.36 -7.35
N TYR A 50 18.13 1.99 -7.68
CA TYR A 50 16.82 1.61 -7.15
C TYR A 50 16.37 0.24 -7.64
N LYS A 51 16.72 -0.15 -8.88
CA LYS A 51 16.44 -1.49 -9.41
C LYS A 51 17.35 -2.58 -8.82
N ILE A 52 18.63 -2.27 -8.61
CA ILE A 52 19.65 -3.27 -8.21
C ILE A 52 19.80 -3.35 -6.69
N ALA A 53 19.66 -2.23 -6.00
CA ALA A 53 19.97 -2.04 -4.59
C ALA A 53 18.82 -1.32 -3.88
N LYS A 54 17.57 -1.62 -4.23
CA LYS A 54 16.41 -1.19 -3.45
C LYS A 54 16.69 -1.60 -2.00
N PRO A 55 16.70 -0.66 -1.03
CA PRO A 55 16.92 -1.00 0.36
C PRO A 55 15.97 -2.13 0.76
N PRO A 56 16.44 -3.19 1.44
CA PRO A 56 15.58 -4.32 1.84
C PRO A 56 14.37 -3.85 2.63
N GLU A 57 14.53 -2.79 3.42
CA GLU A 57 13.49 -2.10 4.18
C GLU A 57 12.39 -1.42 3.32
N MET A 58 12.54 -1.42 2.00
CA MET A 58 11.61 -0.84 1.02
C MET A 58 11.14 -1.87 -0.02
N GLN A 59 11.53 -3.13 0.14
CA GLN A 59 10.76 -4.24 -0.41
C GLN A 59 9.49 -4.22 0.44
N LYS A 60 8.34 -3.87 -0.16
CA LYS A 60 7.04 -4.15 0.46
C LYS A 60 7.07 -5.68 0.51
N GLU A 61 7.48 -6.24 1.64
CA GLU A 61 7.64 -7.68 1.82
C GLU A 61 6.40 -8.30 1.18
N GLU A 62 6.57 -9.21 0.23
CA GLU A 62 5.46 -10.05 -0.22
C GLU A 62 5.08 -10.88 0.99
N ARG A 63 4.31 -10.28 1.91
CA ARG A 63 3.85 -10.93 3.12
C ARG A 63 3.02 -12.10 2.63
N LYS A 64 3.57 -13.29 2.78
CA LYS A 64 2.80 -14.51 2.63
C LYS A 64 1.82 -14.50 3.77
N TRP A 65 0.55 -14.32 3.43
CA TRP A 65 -0.53 -14.42 4.38
C TRP A 65 -0.78 -15.91 4.66
N THR A 66 -0.87 -16.30 5.92
CA THR A 66 -1.49 -17.58 6.31
C THR A 66 -2.98 -17.35 6.58
N LYS A 67 -3.78 -18.42 6.59
CA LYS A 67 -5.22 -18.32 6.83
C LYS A 67 -5.55 -17.68 8.18
N GLU A 68 -4.75 -17.96 9.21
CA GLU A 68 -4.88 -17.41 10.55
C GLU A 68 -4.59 -15.90 10.53
N MET A 69 -3.49 -15.50 9.89
CA MET A 69 -3.12 -14.09 9.76
C MET A 69 -4.17 -13.28 8.99
N VAL A 70 -4.78 -13.85 7.95
CA VAL A 70 -5.87 -13.18 7.22
C VAL A 70 -7.03 -12.93 8.16
N ASN A 71 -7.49 -13.95 8.89
CA ASN A 71 -8.64 -13.81 9.80
C ASN A 71 -8.37 -12.79 10.91
N GLU A 72 -7.18 -12.84 11.52
CA GLU A 72 -6.76 -11.85 12.52
C GLU A 72 -6.77 -10.44 11.94
N ARG A 73 -6.19 -10.26 10.75
CA ARG A 73 -6.08 -8.94 10.12
C ARG A 73 -7.44 -8.39 9.68
N VAL A 74 -8.35 -9.24 9.20
CA VAL A 74 -9.73 -8.86 8.87
C VAL A 74 -10.46 -8.40 10.14
N ILE A 75 -10.31 -9.12 11.24
CA ILE A 75 -10.90 -8.75 12.53
C ILE A 75 -10.32 -7.41 13.02
N GLU A 76 -9.01 -7.19 12.90
CA GLU A 76 -8.36 -5.92 13.25
C GLU A 76 -8.89 -4.75 12.43
N ILE A 77 -9.03 -4.92 11.12
CA ILE A 77 -9.55 -3.88 10.22
C ILE A 77 -10.98 -3.52 10.62
N ILE A 78 -11.85 -4.53 10.76
CA ILE A 78 -13.26 -4.32 11.11
C ILE A 78 -13.37 -3.68 12.50
N SER A 79 -12.67 -4.20 13.52
CA SER A 79 -12.68 -3.64 14.88
C SER A 79 -12.13 -2.21 14.98
N GLY A 80 -11.24 -1.81 14.08
CA GLY A 80 -10.67 -0.46 14.00
C GLY A 80 -11.61 0.59 13.39
N PHE A 81 -12.73 0.20 12.79
CA PHE A 81 -13.69 1.16 12.25
C PHE A 81 -14.34 1.99 13.36
N HIS A 82 -14.23 3.31 13.22
CA HIS A 82 -14.60 4.32 14.23
C HIS A 82 -16.04 4.20 14.77
N ARG A 83 -16.94 3.56 14.02
CA ARG A 83 -18.34 3.38 14.40
C ARG A 83 -18.59 2.22 15.34
N LEU A 84 -17.63 1.30 15.45
CA LEU A 84 -17.69 0.23 16.44
C LEU A 84 -17.30 0.79 17.79
N SER A 85 -18.31 1.19 18.58
CA SER A 85 -18.09 1.63 19.96
C SER A 85 -17.64 0.45 20.83
N GLY A 86 -16.33 0.41 21.08
CA GLY A 86 -15.57 -0.24 22.16
C GLY A 86 -16.27 -1.25 23.08
N GLU A 87 -16.68 -2.41 22.54
CA GLU A 87 -16.84 -3.69 23.27
C GLU A 87 -17.40 -4.83 22.39
N LYS A 88 -17.83 -4.55 21.16
CA LYS A 88 -18.33 -5.59 20.26
C LYS A 88 -17.20 -6.55 19.88
N SER A 89 -17.20 -7.74 20.49
CA SER A 89 -16.31 -8.84 20.12
C SER A 89 -16.60 -9.28 18.69
N VAL A 90 -15.73 -8.87 17.77
CA VAL A 90 -15.77 -9.33 16.38
C VAL A 90 -15.29 -10.78 16.34
N THR A 91 -16.21 -11.69 16.05
CA THR A 91 -15.93 -13.12 15.85
C THR A 91 -16.08 -13.48 14.37
N PRO A 92 -15.52 -14.61 13.89
CA PRO A 92 -15.71 -15.05 12.51
C PRO A 92 -17.18 -15.16 12.10
N SER A 93 -18.07 -15.50 13.04
CA SER A 93 -19.52 -15.62 12.79
C SER A 93 -20.27 -14.28 12.85
N THR A 94 -19.59 -13.17 13.15
CA THR A 94 -20.24 -11.86 13.29
C THR A 94 -20.66 -11.33 11.93
N HIS A 95 -21.91 -10.90 11.84
CA HIS A 95 -22.49 -10.28 10.66
C HIS A 95 -22.33 -8.76 10.70
N LEU A 96 -21.74 -8.18 9.66
CA LEU A 96 -21.42 -6.75 9.58
C LEU A 96 -22.64 -5.85 9.73
N VAL A 97 -23.72 -6.17 9.00
CA VAL A 97 -24.97 -5.39 9.10
C VAL A 97 -25.77 -5.73 10.36
N ASN A 98 -26.04 -7.01 10.63
CA ASN A 98 -26.97 -7.41 11.68
C ASN A 98 -26.40 -7.29 13.11
N ASP A 99 -25.13 -7.64 13.33
CA ASP A 99 -24.53 -7.65 14.67
C ASP A 99 -23.77 -6.35 14.96
N LEU A 100 -23.00 -5.88 13.99
CA LEU A 100 -22.23 -4.65 14.13
C LEU A 100 -23.06 -3.40 13.86
N GLY A 101 -24.14 -3.50 13.07
CA GLY A 101 -24.99 -2.36 12.73
C GLY A 101 -24.36 -1.43 11.70
N LEU A 102 -23.44 -1.94 10.87
CA LEU A 102 -22.82 -1.14 9.82
C LEU A 102 -23.85 -0.78 8.75
N ASP A 103 -23.85 0.48 8.33
CA ASP A 103 -24.65 0.92 7.19
C ASP A 103 -23.98 0.54 5.85
N SER A 104 -24.65 0.82 4.73
CA SER A 104 -24.11 0.51 3.40
C SER A 104 -22.85 1.31 3.05
N LEU A 105 -22.65 2.48 3.65
CA LEU A 105 -21.46 3.31 3.42
C LEU A 105 -20.26 2.74 4.19
N ASP A 106 -20.50 2.34 5.44
CA ASP A 106 -19.51 1.71 6.30
C ASP A 106 -18.98 0.40 5.69
N HIS A 107 -19.88 -0.39 5.10
CA HIS A 107 -19.50 -1.62 4.39
C HIS A 107 -18.55 -1.35 3.22
N VAL A 108 -18.80 -0.31 2.41
CA VAL A 108 -17.90 0.09 1.31
C VAL A 108 -16.54 0.54 1.83
N GLU A 109 -16.49 1.28 2.95
CA GLU A 109 -15.22 1.68 3.57
C GLU A 109 -14.41 0.46 4.07
N VAL A 110 -15.08 -0.52 4.69
CA VAL A 110 -14.45 -1.78 5.13
C VAL A 110 -13.87 -2.54 3.95
N VAL A 111 -14.64 -2.71 2.87
CA VAL A 111 -14.19 -3.41 1.66
C VAL A 111 -12.97 -2.70 1.05
N SER A 112 -13.01 -1.37 0.94
CA SER A 112 -11.89 -0.59 0.41
C SER A 112 -10.63 -0.70 1.29
N ALA A 113 -10.77 -0.73 2.61
CA ALA A 113 -9.65 -0.95 3.53
C ALA A 113 -9.03 -2.36 3.38
N LEU A 114 -9.86 -3.38 3.14
CA LEU A 114 -9.41 -4.75 2.89
C LEU A 114 -8.67 -4.84 1.54
N GLU A 115 -9.19 -4.21 0.49
CA GLU A 115 -8.52 -4.12 -0.82
C GLU A 115 -7.12 -3.50 -0.70
N GLU A 116 -6.98 -2.39 0.03
CA GLU A 116 -5.70 -1.72 0.23
C GLU A 116 -4.71 -2.57 1.05
N GLU A 117 -5.16 -3.22 2.12
CA GLU A 117 -4.31 -4.03 3.00
C GLU A 117 -3.77 -5.27 2.27
N PHE A 118 -4.64 -6.00 1.59
CA PHE A 118 -4.28 -7.25 0.92
C PHE A 118 -3.80 -7.05 -0.53
N GLY A 119 -3.96 -5.85 -1.09
CA GLY A 119 -3.61 -5.54 -2.47
C GLY A 119 -4.50 -6.28 -3.49
N LEU A 120 -5.79 -6.38 -3.18
CA LEU A 120 -6.80 -7.09 -3.96
C LEU A 120 -7.76 -6.10 -4.62
N GLU A 121 -8.53 -6.58 -5.60
CA GLU A 121 -9.65 -5.87 -6.21
C GLU A 121 -10.90 -6.74 -6.05
N ILE A 122 -11.92 -6.24 -5.35
CA ILE A 122 -13.17 -6.93 -5.01
C ILE A 122 -14.30 -6.26 -5.80
N PRO A 123 -14.89 -6.94 -6.79
CA PRO A 123 -15.98 -6.35 -7.55
C PRO A 123 -17.21 -6.12 -6.65
N ASP A 124 -17.98 -5.06 -6.92
CA ASP A 124 -19.19 -4.70 -6.15
C ASP A 124 -20.17 -5.86 -5.99
N SER A 125 -20.32 -6.69 -7.04
CA SER A 125 -21.20 -7.86 -7.01
C SER A 125 -20.79 -8.95 -6.01
N ASP A 126 -19.51 -8.99 -5.64
CA ASP A 126 -19.00 -9.92 -4.64
C ASP A 126 -18.95 -9.24 -3.28
N SER A 127 -18.60 -7.96 -3.21
CA SER A 127 -18.58 -7.20 -1.95
C SER A 127 -19.95 -7.22 -1.26
N GLU A 128 -21.06 -7.04 -1.99
CA GLU A 128 -22.43 -7.09 -1.47
C GLU A 128 -22.78 -8.44 -0.80
N LYS A 129 -22.11 -9.53 -1.18
CA LYS A 129 -22.31 -10.87 -0.60
C LYS A 129 -21.44 -11.12 0.63
N LEU A 130 -20.41 -10.29 0.86
CA LEU A 130 -19.50 -10.41 1.99
C LEU A 130 -20.12 -9.77 3.24
N LEU A 131 -20.96 -10.55 3.93
CA LEU A 131 -21.76 -10.08 5.05
C LEU A 131 -21.19 -10.51 6.40
N THR A 132 -20.45 -11.62 6.45
CA THR A 132 -19.81 -12.12 7.66
C THR A 132 -18.29 -12.04 7.60
N VAL A 133 -17.67 -11.92 8.77
CA VAL A 133 -16.19 -11.91 8.90
C VAL A 133 -15.58 -13.19 8.30
N HIS A 134 -16.25 -14.33 8.47
CA HIS A 134 -15.83 -15.62 7.92
C HIS A 134 -15.82 -15.62 6.38
N GLU A 135 -16.88 -15.12 5.75
CA GLU A 135 -16.96 -15.03 4.29
C GLU A 135 -15.87 -14.11 3.72
N ILE A 136 -15.61 -12.98 4.38
CA ILE A 136 -14.53 -12.05 4.02
C ILE A 136 -13.18 -12.74 4.11
N GLY A 137 -12.88 -13.38 5.25
CA GLY A 137 -11.62 -14.10 5.45
C GLY A 137 -11.42 -15.21 4.42
N GLN A 138 -12.47 -15.97 4.12
CA GLN A 138 -12.44 -17.02 3.10
C GLN A 138 -12.22 -16.46 1.69
N TYR A 139 -12.91 -15.37 1.33
CA TYR A 139 -12.77 -14.72 0.02
C TYR A 139 -11.34 -14.20 -0.18
N ILE A 140 -10.79 -13.55 0.84
CA ILE A 140 -9.41 -13.06 0.84
C ILE A 140 -8.43 -14.22 0.73
N CYS A 141 -8.64 -15.33 1.46
CA CYS A 141 -7.78 -16.51 1.35
C CYS A 141 -7.81 -17.16 -0.05
N GLN A 142 -8.91 -17.04 -0.79
CA GLN A 142 -9.01 -17.58 -2.16
C GLN A 142 -8.36 -16.67 -3.21
N LYS A 143 -8.36 -15.35 -2.99
CA LYS A 143 -7.87 -14.35 -3.94
C LYS A 143 -6.43 -13.93 -3.66
N ALA A 144 -6.07 -13.76 -2.40
CA ALA A 144 -4.69 -13.62 -1.99
C ALA A 144 -4.04 -15.01 -2.13
N ASN A 145 -2.81 -15.04 -2.65
CA ASN A 145 -2.04 -16.26 -2.87
C ASN A 145 -1.55 -16.82 -1.51
N VAL A 146 -2.50 -17.21 -0.65
CA VAL A 146 -2.29 -17.68 0.72
C VAL A 146 -1.61 -19.05 0.67
N THR A 147 -0.52 -19.19 1.42
CA THR A 147 0.12 -20.47 1.64
C THR A 147 -0.56 -21.20 2.78
N GLU A 148 -0.91 -22.48 2.58
CA GLU A 148 -1.42 -23.38 3.62
C GLU A 148 -0.47 -23.53 4.82
#